data_AF-A0A519V7L0-F1
#
_entry.id   AF-A0A519V7L0-F1
#
_cell.length_a   1.000
_cell.length_b   1.000
_cell.length_c   1.000
_cell.angle_alpha   90.00
_cell.angle_beta   90.00
_cell.angle_gamma   90.00
#
_symmetry.space_group_name_H-M   'P 1'
#
loop_
_entity.id
_entity.type
_entity.pdbx_description
1 polymer ?
#
loop_
_entity_poly.entity_id
_entity_poly.type
_entity_poly.pdbx_seq_one_letter_code
_entity_poly.pdbx_strand_id
1 'polypeptide(L)'
;MLGNDIVDLDKANTESNWKRKGYLYKLFSSQEQQEILNSSNPETMVWLFWSMKEAAYKIVNRETKERFYSPKKFNVTANGDHGMVTFEDKTFYTKSEIKDNLIHTIAAAKPE
;
A
#
# COMPACT_ATOMS: atom_id res chain seq x y z
N MET A 1 3.72 15.54 8.27
CA MET A 1 4.75 14.48 8.41
C MET A 1 4.68 13.60 7.17
N LEU A 2 5.82 13.13 6.68
CA LEU A 2 5.90 12.24 5.52
C LEU A 2 6.09 10.79 5.96
N GLY A 3 5.54 9.84 5.22
CA GLY A 3 5.85 8.42 5.31
C GLY A 3 6.38 7.93 3.97
N ASN A 4 7.29 6.97 3.97
CA ASN A 4 7.88 6.45 2.74
C ASN A 4 8.00 4.94 2.79
N ASP A 5 7.87 4.28 1.65
CA ASP A 5 8.01 2.84 1.53
C ASP A 5 8.65 2.46 0.20
N ILE A 6 9.41 1.36 0.18
CA ILE A 6 10.04 0.82 -1.02
C ILE A 6 9.81 -0.69 -1.09
N VAL A 7 9.34 -1.16 -2.24
CA VAL A 7 9.18 -2.57 -2.54
C VAL A 7 10.03 -2.91 -3.75
N ASP A 8 10.88 -3.92 -3.59
CA ASP A 8 11.61 -4.55 -4.68
C ASP A 8 10.78 -5.72 -5.22
N LEU A 9 10.33 -5.62 -6.46
CA LEU A 9 9.45 -6.62 -7.10
C LEU A 9 10.17 -7.94 -7.37
N ASP A 10 11.46 -7.93 -7.68
CA ASP A 10 12.23 -9.15 -7.89
C ASP A 10 12.39 -9.92 -6.58
N LYS A 11 12.67 -9.18 -5.50
CA LYS A 11 12.69 -9.74 -4.14
C LYS A 11 11.32 -10.20 -3.68
N ALA A 12 10.27 -9.42 -3.96
CA ALA A 12 8.91 -9.78 -3.59
C ALA A 12 8.41 -11.04 -4.31
N ASN A 13 8.77 -11.22 -5.59
CA ASN A 13 8.45 -12.42 -6.37
C ASN A 13 9.17 -13.67 -5.85
N THR A 14 10.39 -13.53 -5.30
CA THR A 14 11.15 -14.66 -4.73
C THR A 14 10.78 -14.99 -3.29
N GLU A 15 10.50 -13.99 -2.46
CA GLU A 15 10.27 -14.16 -1.02
C GLU A 15 8.78 -14.18 -0.62
N SER A 16 7.87 -13.79 -1.51
CA SER A 16 6.44 -13.72 -1.22
C SER A 16 5.60 -14.44 -2.26
N ASN A 17 4.56 -15.13 -1.78
CA ASN A 17 3.55 -15.74 -2.63
C ASN A 17 2.20 -15.06 -2.37
N TRP A 18 1.95 -13.93 -3.04
CA TRP A 18 0.69 -13.19 -2.91
C TRP A 18 -0.52 -13.99 -3.40
N LYS A 19 -0.30 -15.02 -4.23
CA LYS A 19 -1.33 -15.92 -4.74
C LYS A 19 -1.72 -17.02 -3.75
N ARG A 20 -1.03 -17.16 -2.61
CA ARG A 20 -1.42 -18.16 -1.60
C ARG A 20 -2.82 -17.86 -1.06
N LYS A 21 -3.59 -18.93 -0.79
CA LYS A 21 -4.93 -18.83 -0.23
C LYS A 21 -4.93 -17.94 1.03
N GLY A 22 -5.81 -16.95 1.05
CA GLY A 22 -5.99 -16.04 2.18
C GLY A 22 -4.96 -14.91 2.30
N TYR A 23 -3.97 -14.80 1.40
CA TYR A 23 -3.02 -13.68 1.41
C TYR A 23 -3.76 -12.35 1.24
N LEU A 24 -4.45 -12.20 0.10
CA LEU A 24 -5.17 -10.97 -0.20
C LEU A 24 -6.25 -10.68 0.84
N TYR A 25 -6.98 -11.72 1.25
CA TYR A 25 -7.96 -11.60 2.32
C TYR A 25 -7.36 -11.14 3.64
N LYS A 26 -6.08 -11.33 3.95
CA LYS A 26 -5.51 -10.85 5.22
C LYS A 26 -5.17 -9.36 5.17
N LEU A 27 -4.80 -8.84 4.00
CA LEU A 27 -4.18 -7.52 3.85
C LEU A 27 -5.10 -6.47 3.25
N PHE A 28 -6.05 -6.90 2.41
CA PHE A 28 -6.84 -6.01 1.57
C PHE A 28 -8.34 -6.12 1.86
N SER A 29 -9.06 -5.02 1.67
CA SER A 29 -10.52 -4.97 1.67
C SER A 29 -11.09 -5.72 0.47
N SER A 30 -12.39 -6.04 0.48
CA SER A 30 -13.02 -6.73 -0.65
C SER A 30 -12.96 -5.92 -1.94
N GLN A 31 -13.04 -4.59 -1.85
CA GLN A 31 -12.92 -3.69 -3.00
C GLN A 31 -11.50 -3.70 -3.56
N GLU A 32 -10.49 -3.52 -2.70
CA GLU A 32 -9.08 -3.57 -3.10
C GLU A 32 -8.72 -4.91 -3.74
N GLN A 33 -9.26 -6.02 -3.21
CA GLN A 33 -9.08 -7.35 -3.81
C GLN A 33 -9.64 -7.42 -5.24
N GLN A 34 -10.82 -6.84 -5.48
CA GLN A 34 -11.39 -6.79 -6.82
C GLN A 34 -10.53 -5.94 -7.76
N GLU A 35 -10.07 -4.78 -7.32
CA GLU A 35 -9.19 -3.91 -8.10
C GLU A 35 -7.86 -4.60 -8.44
N ILE A 36 -7.24 -5.29 -7.48
CA ILE A 36 -6.04 -6.09 -7.70
C ILE A 36 -6.28 -7.19 -8.73
N LEU A 37 -7.35 -7.97 -8.58
CA LEU A 37 -7.60 -9.14 -9.43
C LEU A 37 -8.05 -8.76 -10.85
N ASN A 38 -8.65 -7.59 -11.02
CA ASN A 38 -9.08 -7.08 -12.32
C ASN A 38 -8.02 -6.20 -13.02
N SER A 39 -6.89 -5.92 -12.35
CA SER A 39 -5.79 -5.15 -12.93
C SER A 39 -5.14 -5.88 -14.11
N SER A 40 -4.61 -5.12 -15.08
CA SER A 40 -3.77 -5.66 -16.15
C SER A 40 -2.45 -6.24 -15.62
N ASN A 41 -1.99 -5.76 -14.46
CA ASN A 41 -0.82 -6.28 -13.77
C ASN A 41 -1.12 -6.47 -12.27
N PRO A 42 -1.78 -7.59 -11.89
CA PRO A 42 -2.20 -7.83 -10.50
C PRO A 42 -1.05 -7.85 -9.50
N GLU A 43 0.10 -8.40 -9.89
CA GLU A 43 1.28 -8.47 -9.02
C GLU A 43 1.81 -7.09 -8.67
N THR A 44 1.99 -6.23 -9.67
CA THR A 44 2.38 -4.83 -9.43
C THR A 44 1.34 -4.10 -8.59
N MET A 45 0.04 -4.35 -8.82
CA MET A 45 -1.03 -3.73 -8.04
C MET A 45 -1.02 -4.16 -6.56
N VAL A 46 -0.76 -5.45 -6.25
CA VAL A 46 -0.61 -5.93 -4.87
C VAL A 46 0.47 -5.13 -4.14
N TRP A 47 1.63 -4.99 -4.76
CA TRP A 47 2.79 -4.35 -4.15
C TRP A 47 2.65 -2.83 -4.10
N LEU A 48 1.98 -2.22 -5.07
CA LEU A 48 1.60 -0.81 -5.05
C LEU A 48 0.69 -0.50 -3.86
N PHE A 49 -0.41 -1.24 -3.70
CA PHE A 49 -1.35 -1.03 -2.60
C PHE A 49 -0.70 -1.31 -1.25
N TRP A 50 0.13 -2.35 -1.17
CA TRP A 50 0.92 -2.63 0.03
C TRP A 50 1.84 -1.46 0.40
N SER A 51 2.58 -0.94 -0.57
CA SER A 51 3.52 0.17 -0.36
C SER A 51 2.81 1.45 0.08
N MET A 52 1.64 1.76 -0.50
CA MET A 52 0.78 2.87 -0.06
C MET A 52 0.34 2.72 1.40
N LYS A 53 -0.11 1.53 1.81
CA LYS A 53 -0.52 1.26 3.20
C LYS A 53 0.66 1.39 4.17
N GLU A 54 1.82 0.86 3.83
CA GLU A 54 3.03 0.94 4.68
C GLU A 54 3.54 2.38 4.82
N ALA A 55 3.51 3.17 3.74
CA ALA A 55 3.85 4.58 3.79
C ALA A 55 2.91 5.35 4.74
N ALA A 56 1.59 5.13 4.65
CA ALA A 56 0.61 5.72 5.55
C ALA A 56 0.76 5.23 7.00
N TYR A 57 0.98 3.93 7.21
CA TYR A 57 1.22 3.33 8.53
C TYR A 57 2.42 3.95 9.23
N LYS A 58 3.52 4.22 8.50
CA LYS A 58 4.69 4.90 9.06
C LYS A 58 4.38 6.31 9.58
N ILE A 59 3.39 7.01 9.00
CA ILE A 59 2.90 8.26 9.56
C ILE A 59 2.16 7.99 10.87
N VAL A 60 1.16 7.11 10.85
CA VAL A 60 0.35 6.76 12.04
C VAL A 60 1.22 6.31 13.20
N ASN A 61 2.14 5.37 12.98
CA ASN A 61 3.06 4.86 13.99
C ASN A 61 3.94 5.97 14.58
N ARG A 62 4.40 6.94 13.79
CA ARG A 62 5.17 8.07 14.33
C ARG A 62 4.31 9.02 15.18
N GLU A 63 3.04 9.20 14.83
CA GLU A 63 2.10 10.03 15.60
C GLU A 63 1.69 9.36 16.91
N THR A 64 1.32 8.08 16.88
CA THR A 64 0.79 7.35 18.03
C THR A 64 1.86 6.69 18.88
N LYS A 65 3.03 6.40 18.30
CA LYS A 65 4.10 5.55 18.86
C LYS A 65 3.67 4.10 19.12
N GLU A 66 2.55 3.69 18.54
CA GLU A 66 2.01 2.34 18.70
C GLU A 66 2.36 1.49 17.48
N ARG A 67 2.92 0.31 17.76
CA ARG A 67 3.17 -0.71 16.73
C ARG A 67 2.00 -1.67 16.70
N PHE A 68 1.40 -1.84 15.53
CA PHE A 68 0.32 -2.79 15.33
C PHE A 68 0.36 -3.35 13.92
N TYR A 69 -0.25 -4.52 13.74
CA TYR A 69 -0.38 -5.17 12.44
C TYR A 69 -1.85 -5.29 12.09
N SER A 70 -2.39 -4.30 11.38
CA SER A 70 -3.80 -4.26 10.96
C SER A 70 -3.95 -3.62 9.58
N PRO A 71 -3.35 -4.18 8.52
CA PRO A 71 -3.35 -3.59 7.18
C PRO A 71 -4.75 -3.37 6.60
N LYS A 72 -5.75 -4.16 7.00
CA LYS A 72 -7.17 -3.93 6.63
C LYS A 72 -7.79 -2.65 7.15
N LYS A 73 -7.24 -2.05 8.21
CA LYS A 73 -7.71 -0.76 8.72
C LYS A 73 -7.32 0.40 7.80
N PHE A 74 -6.35 0.18 6.93
CA PHE A 74 -5.92 1.13 5.90
C PHE A 74 -6.63 0.79 4.60
N ASN A 75 -7.45 1.70 4.08
CA ASN A 75 -8.13 1.52 2.80
C ASN A 75 -7.48 2.39 1.74
N VAL A 76 -7.11 1.79 0.62
CA VAL A 76 -6.48 2.44 -0.52
C VAL A 76 -7.55 2.78 -1.56
N THR A 77 -7.42 3.97 -2.15
CA THR A 77 -8.06 4.34 -3.41
C THR A 77 -6.96 4.92 -4.29
N ALA A 78 -6.65 4.27 -5.41
CA ALA A 78 -5.55 4.67 -6.28
C ALA A 78 -6.05 5.04 -7.68
N ASN A 79 -5.39 6.01 -8.30
CA ASN A 79 -5.56 6.37 -9.70
C ASN A 79 -4.17 6.54 -10.33
N GLY A 80 -3.68 5.46 -10.95
CA GLY A 80 -2.33 5.39 -11.49
C GLY A 80 -1.28 5.43 -10.38
N ASP A 81 -0.42 6.43 -10.43
CA ASP A 81 0.68 6.66 -9.49
C ASP A 81 0.27 7.50 -8.27
N HIS A 82 -0.91 8.11 -8.29
CA HIS A 82 -1.47 8.85 -7.15
C HIS A 82 -2.50 8.01 -6.41
N GLY A 83 -2.63 8.24 -5.10
CA GLY A 83 -3.64 7.57 -4.31
C GLY A 83 -3.98 8.28 -3.02
N MET A 84 -4.91 7.67 -2.31
CA MET A 84 -5.35 8.09 -1.00
C MET A 84 -5.46 6.85 -0.11
N VAL A 85 -4.94 6.96 1.11
CA VAL A 85 -5.07 5.94 2.15
C VAL A 85 -5.84 6.52 3.32
N THR A 86 -6.95 5.89 3.69
CA THR A 86 -7.72 6.27 4.87
C THR A 86 -7.46 5.32 6.03
N PHE A 87 -7.37 5.86 7.24
CA PHE A 87 -7.25 5.12 8.48
C PHE A 87 -8.01 5.88 9.57
N GLU A 88 -9.09 5.28 10.06
CA GLU A 88 -10.02 5.95 10.99
C GLU A 88 -10.48 7.30 10.39
N ASP A 89 -10.35 8.40 11.12
CA ASP A 89 -10.73 9.75 10.65
C ASP A 89 -9.60 10.46 9.89
N LYS A 90 -8.51 9.76 9.56
CA LYS A 90 -7.34 10.33 8.89
C LYS A 90 -7.29 9.93 7.43
N THR A 91 -6.84 10.89 6.62
CA THR A 91 -6.60 10.71 5.19
C THR A 91 -5.16 11.06 4.88
N PHE A 92 -4.48 10.19 4.15
CA PHE A 92 -3.12 10.38 3.65
C PHE A 92 -3.13 10.33 2.12
N TYR A 93 -2.48 11.30 1.49
CA TYR A 93 -2.28 11.34 0.05
C TYR A 93 -0.98 10.61 -0.28
N THR A 94 -1.02 9.74 -1.28
CA THR A 94 0.12 8.96 -1.72
C THR A 94 0.53 9.31 -3.14
N LYS A 95 1.83 9.25 -3.38
CA LYS A 95 2.43 9.29 -4.71
C LYS A 95 3.46 8.17 -4.81
N SER A 96 3.36 7.38 -5.86
CA SER A 96 4.23 6.23 -6.11
C SER A 96 5.05 6.44 -7.39
N GLU A 97 6.25 5.91 -7.42
CA GLU A 97 7.06 5.81 -8.62
C GLU A 97 7.41 4.34 -8.83
N ILE A 98 7.18 3.83 -10.04
CA ILE A 98 7.53 2.47 -10.43
C ILE A 98 8.65 2.55 -11.45
N LYS A 99 9.85 2.12 -11.06
CA LYS A 99 11.05 2.21 -11.88
C LYS A 99 12.02 1.09 -11.54
N ASP A 100 12.61 0.46 -12.55
CA ASP A 100 13.65 -0.56 -12.39
C ASP A 100 13.23 -1.69 -11.40
N ASN A 101 11.99 -2.19 -11.53
CA ASN A 101 11.37 -3.18 -10.62
C ASN A 101 11.23 -2.73 -9.15
N LEU A 102 11.41 -1.45 -8.87
CA LEU A 102 11.16 -0.85 -7.56
C LEU A 102 9.84 -0.08 -7.59
N ILE A 103 9.05 -0.22 -6.52
CA ILE A 103 7.94 0.66 -6.21
C ILE A 103 8.38 1.51 -5.03
N HIS A 104 8.49 2.82 -5.21
CA HIS A 104 8.72 3.77 -4.13
C HIS A 104 7.46 4.59 -3.90
N THR A 105 6.94 4.60 -2.67
CA THR A 105 5.73 5.35 -2.33
C THR A 105 6.01 6.35 -1.23
N ILE A 106 5.54 7.59 -1.40
CA ILE A 106 5.52 8.63 -0.38
C ILE A 106 4.07 8.90 0.02
N ALA A 107 3.84 9.07 1.32
CA ALA A 107 2.56 9.47 1.90
C ALA A 107 2.70 10.80 2.64
N ALA A 108 1.66 11.64 2.60
CA ALA A 108 1.58 12.91 3.30
C ALA A 108 0.16 13.21 3.80
N ALA A 109 0.01 13.98 4.88
CA ALA A 109 -1.30 14.38 5.41
C ALA A 109 -2.00 15.51 4.62
N LYS A 110 -1.29 16.11 3.65
CA LYS A 110 -1.80 17.14 2.74
C LYS A 110 -1.40 16.76 1.31
N PRO A 111 -2.24 17.04 0.30
CA PRO A 111 -1.81 16.89 -1.08
C PRO A 111 -0.74 17.96 -1.38
N GLU A 112 0.32 17.56 -2.07
CA GLU A 112 1.31 18.48 -2.66
C GLU A 112 0.89 18.89 -4.07
#